data_AF-A0A537RY49-F1
#
_entry.id   AF-A0A537RY49-F1
#
_cell.length_a   1.000
_cell.length_b   1.000
_cell.length_c   1.000
_cell.angle_alpha   90.00
_cell.angle_beta   90.00
_cell.angle_gamma   90.00
#
_symmetry.space_group_name_H-M   'P 1'
#
loop_
_entity.id
_entity.type
_entity.pdbx_description
1 polymer ?
#
loop_
_entity_poly.entity_id
_entity_poly.type
_entity_poly.pdbx_seq_one_letter_code
_entity_poly.pdbx_strand_id
1 'polypeptide(L)'
;ATAATALLHGRAAAEQAAETARRTFEEGALAETLPTVEIPSGKLEPLSVLDAAVHVGLVSSKGEARRQIKGGGLKVNDVAVADEKMMLTARDLTPQGVIKLSLGKKRHVLLRPV
;
A
#
# COMPACT_ATOMS: atom_id res chain seq x y z
N ALA A 1 -0.66 -20.02 -25.24
CA ALA A 1 -1.26 -18.98 -26.08
C ALA A 1 -1.36 -17.70 -25.26
N THR A 2 -0.66 -16.70 -25.75
CA THR A 2 -0.41 -15.38 -25.16
C THR A 2 -1.56 -14.43 -25.51
N ALA A 3 -1.74 -13.40 -24.67
CA ALA A 3 -2.46 -12.14 -24.94
C ALA A 3 -3.99 -12.12 -24.74
N ALA A 4 -4.44 -11.45 -23.68
CA ALA A 4 -5.64 -10.59 -23.68
C ALA A 4 -5.83 -9.79 -22.37
N THR A 5 -4.90 -8.91 -21.99
CA THR A 5 -5.17 -7.83 -21.00
C THR A 5 -4.31 -6.59 -21.24
N ALA A 6 -3.99 -6.31 -22.52
CA ALA A 6 -3.43 -5.03 -22.92
C ALA A 6 -4.53 -4.29 -23.68
N LEU A 7 -5.10 -3.25 -23.05
CA LEU A 7 -5.79 -2.10 -23.65
C LEU A 7 -6.63 -1.45 -22.55
N LEU A 8 -6.07 -0.46 -21.81
CA LEU A 8 -6.77 0.82 -21.58
C LEU A 8 -6.14 1.82 -20.59
N HIS A 9 -5.06 1.55 -19.86
CA HIS A 9 -4.52 2.59 -18.97
C HIS A 9 -2.98 2.65 -18.95
N GLY A 10 -2.48 3.69 -19.64
CA GLY A 10 -1.24 4.46 -19.38
C GLY A 10 -0.03 3.79 -18.71
N ARG A 11 1.04 3.65 -19.51
CA ARG A 11 2.48 3.87 -19.23
C ARG A 11 3.04 3.62 -17.80
N ALA A 12 3.98 2.69 -17.74
CA ALA A 12 5.32 2.84 -17.14
C ALA A 12 5.53 2.88 -15.61
N ALA A 13 4.56 2.48 -14.78
CA ALA A 13 4.74 2.48 -13.31
C ALA A 13 4.82 1.08 -12.65
N ALA A 14 5.00 0.00 -13.41
CA ALA A 14 4.87 -1.37 -12.89
C ALA A 14 6.21 -2.07 -12.56
N GLU A 15 7.35 -1.59 -13.07
CA GLU A 15 8.61 -2.35 -12.97
C GLU A 15 9.40 -2.15 -11.67
N GLN A 16 9.11 -1.11 -10.87
CA GLN A 16 9.85 -0.89 -9.62
C GLN A 16 9.22 -1.52 -8.36
N ALA A 17 8.11 -2.24 -8.48
CA ALA A 17 7.47 -2.89 -7.32
C ALA A 17 7.94 -4.33 -7.10
N ALA A 18 8.55 -4.97 -8.09
CA ALA A 18 8.95 -6.37 -8.02
C ALA A 18 10.24 -6.62 -7.21
N GLU A 19 11.10 -5.61 -7.02
CA GLU A 19 12.40 -5.79 -6.33
C GLU A 19 12.32 -5.71 -4.80
N THR A 20 11.33 -5.01 -4.24
CA THR A 20 11.30 -4.69 -2.80
C THR A 20 10.73 -5.84 -1.94
N ALA A 21 10.17 -6.88 -2.56
CA ALA A 21 9.72 -8.08 -1.85
C ALA A 21 10.88 -8.88 -1.21
N ARG A 22 12.13 -8.67 -1.66
CA ARG A 22 13.29 -9.40 -1.14
C ARG A 22 13.89 -8.85 0.16
N ARG A 23 13.54 -7.64 0.61
CA ARG A 23 14.17 -7.01 1.79
C ARG A 23 13.31 -6.96 3.06
N THR A 24 12.04 -7.37 3.00
CA THR A 24 11.13 -7.32 4.18
C THR A 24 11.39 -8.43 5.22
N PHE A 25 12.36 -9.32 5.00
CA PHE A 25 12.63 -10.45 5.90
C PHE A 25 13.74 -10.22 6.94
N GLU A 26 14.55 -9.15 6.86
CA GLU A 26 15.80 -9.11 7.65
C GLU A 26 16.07 -7.92 8.59
N GLU A 27 15.25 -6.86 8.62
CA GLU A 27 15.40 -5.78 9.61
C GLU A 27 14.08 -5.59 10.36
N GLY A 28 13.93 -5.76 11.67
CA GLY A 28 14.91 -5.75 12.74
C GLY A 28 14.22 -5.16 13.99
N ALA A 29 13.62 -6.04 14.79
CA ALA A 29 13.57 -5.94 16.25
C ALA A 29 12.81 -4.81 17.00
N LEU A 30 11.94 -3.97 16.40
CA LEU A 30 11.25 -2.90 17.20
C LEU A 30 9.73 -2.71 17.02
N ALA A 31 9.00 -3.56 16.30
CA ALA A 31 7.53 -3.50 16.24
C ALA A 31 6.91 -4.91 16.31
N GLU A 32 6.87 -5.48 17.51
CA GLU A 32 6.63 -6.91 17.83
C GLU A 32 5.30 -7.55 17.37
N THR A 33 4.57 -7.02 16.38
CA THR A 33 3.39 -7.75 15.84
C THR A 33 2.94 -7.33 14.43
N LEU A 34 3.38 -6.19 13.89
CA LEU A 34 2.86 -5.68 12.62
C LEU A 34 3.95 -5.59 11.53
N PRO A 35 3.75 -6.21 10.35
CA PRO A 35 4.66 -6.06 9.22
C PRO A 35 4.80 -4.59 8.85
N THR A 36 6.03 -4.16 8.57
CA THR A 36 6.35 -2.79 8.12
C THR A 36 7.01 -2.87 6.75
N VAL A 37 6.58 -2.00 5.84
CA VAL A 37 7.07 -1.91 4.46
C VAL A 37 7.60 -0.51 4.24
N GLU A 38 8.83 -0.43 3.73
CA GLU A 38 9.49 0.83 3.43
C GLU A 38 9.23 1.25 1.99
N ILE A 39 9.01 2.54 1.79
CA ILE A 39 8.85 3.15 0.46
C ILE A 39 9.76 4.37 0.35
N PRO A 40 10.41 4.62 -0.79
CA PRO A 40 11.13 5.88 -0.97
C PRO A 40 10.17 7.07 -0.80
N SER A 41 10.56 8.05 0.00
CA SER A 41 9.83 9.31 0.24
C SER A 41 9.40 9.99 -1.07
N GLY A 42 10.25 9.97 -2.10
CA GLY A 42 9.91 10.48 -3.44
C GLY A 42 8.79 9.73 -4.18
N LYS A 43 8.42 8.52 -3.75
CA LYS A 43 7.25 7.79 -4.26
C LYS A 43 5.98 8.04 -3.44
N LEU A 44 6.09 8.63 -2.25
CA LEU A 44 4.93 8.95 -1.42
C LEU A 44 4.18 10.20 -1.93
N GLU A 45 4.75 10.97 -2.87
CA GLU A 45 4.17 12.25 -3.33
C GLU A 45 3.73 12.22 -4.81
N PRO A 46 2.44 11.98 -5.13
CA PRO A 46 1.41 11.34 -4.33
C PRO A 46 1.27 9.83 -4.62
N LEU A 47 1.18 9.02 -3.57
CA LEU A 47 0.90 7.58 -3.70
C LEU A 47 -0.60 7.30 -3.59
N SER A 48 -1.20 6.63 -4.57
CA SER A 48 -2.60 6.19 -4.43
C SER A 48 -2.75 5.17 -3.30
N VAL A 49 -3.83 5.26 -2.53
CA VAL A 49 -4.17 4.27 -1.50
C VAL A 49 -4.28 2.85 -2.07
N LEU A 50 -4.67 2.70 -3.34
CA LEU A 50 -4.72 1.42 -4.05
C LEU A 50 -3.32 0.86 -4.30
N ASP A 51 -2.41 1.72 -4.73
CA ASP A 51 -1.01 1.38 -4.96
C ASP A 51 -0.33 1.03 -3.65
N ALA A 52 -0.58 1.82 -2.60
CA ALA A 52 -0.08 1.55 -1.27
C ALA A 52 -0.53 0.18 -0.76
N ALA A 53 -1.83 -0.16 -0.86
CA ALA A 53 -2.37 -1.43 -0.41
C ALA A 53 -1.79 -2.66 -1.15
N VAL A 54 -1.48 -2.51 -2.45
CA VAL A 54 -0.79 -3.55 -3.23
C VAL A 54 0.69 -3.61 -2.84
N HIS A 55 1.34 -2.46 -2.72
CA HIS A 55 2.77 -2.36 -2.40
C HIS A 55 3.09 -2.99 -1.03
N VAL A 56 2.22 -2.76 -0.04
CA VAL A 56 2.38 -3.36 1.29
C VAL A 56 1.92 -4.82 1.39
N GLY A 57 1.47 -5.42 0.28
CA GLY A 57 1.02 -6.82 0.24
C GLY A 57 -0.29 -7.10 0.98
N LEU A 58 -1.10 -6.07 1.29
CA LEU A 58 -2.43 -6.27 1.88
C LEU A 58 -3.38 -6.93 0.89
N VAL A 59 -3.29 -6.54 -0.38
CA VAL A 59 -4.08 -7.09 -1.48
C VAL A 59 -3.20 -7.54 -2.64
N SER A 60 -3.73 -8.46 -3.45
CA SER A 60 -3.02 -9.02 -4.60
C SER A 60 -3.10 -8.12 -5.84
N SER A 61 -4.06 -7.19 -5.88
CA SER A 61 -4.27 -6.29 -7.02
C SER A 61 -5.01 -5.00 -6.65
N LYS A 62 -4.87 -3.96 -7.49
CA LYS A 62 -5.63 -2.70 -7.33
C LYS A 62 -7.15 -2.92 -7.37
N GLY A 63 -7.62 -3.86 -8.18
CA GLY A 63 -9.04 -4.20 -8.27
C GLY A 63 -9.57 -4.80 -6.96
N GLU A 64 -8.75 -5.60 -6.27
CA GLU A 64 -9.05 -6.12 -4.94
C GLU A 64 -9.06 -4.99 -3.90
N ALA A 65 -8.09 -4.06 -3.91
CA ALA A 65 -8.11 -2.88 -3.04
C ALA A 65 -9.42 -2.06 -3.22
N ARG A 66 -9.86 -1.82 -4.46
CA ARG A 66 -11.12 -1.09 -4.71
C ARG A 66 -12.33 -1.81 -4.11
N ARG A 67 -12.41 -3.14 -4.25
CA ARG A 67 -13.48 -3.93 -3.64
C ARG A 67 -13.47 -3.81 -2.12
N GLN A 68 -12.28 -3.82 -1.52
CA GLN A 68 -12.11 -3.67 -0.07
C GLN A 68 -12.50 -2.27 0.40
N ILE A 69 -12.16 -1.22 -0.34
CA ILE A 69 -12.60 0.16 -0.05
C ILE A 69 -14.14 0.25 -0.12
N LYS A 70 -14.76 -0.22 -1.20
CA LYS A 70 -16.21 -0.22 -1.36
C LYS A 70 -16.94 -1.03 -0.27
N GLY A 71 -16.31 -2.10 0.21
CA GLY A 71 -16.82 -2.91 1.32
C GLY A 71 -16.47 -2.38 2.72
N GLY A 72 -15.81 -1.23 2.85
CA GLY A 72 -15.36 -0.68 4.13
C GLY A 72 -14.26 -1.51 4.83
N GLY A 73 -13.61 -2.40 4.10
CA GLY A 73 -12.56 -3.29 4.57
C GLY A 73 -11.18 -2.63 4.66
N LEU A 74 -10.91 -1.58 3.88
CA LEU A 74 -9.62 -0.88 3.90
C LEU A 74 -9.67 0.37 4.80
N LYS A 75 -8.67 0.52 5.66
CA LYS A 75 -8.49 1.69 6.53
C LYS A 75 -7.07 2.23 6.45
N VAL A 76 -6.95 3.55 6.54
CA VAL A 76 -5.69 4.30 6.62
C VAL A 76 -5.69 5.03 7.97
N ASN A 77 -4.66 4.84 8.79
CA ASN A 77 -4.55 5.43 10.13
C ASN A 77 -5.81 5.22 10.99
N ASP A 78 -6.36 4.01 10.95
CA ASP A 78 -7.61 3.62 11.62
C ASP A 78 -8.89 4.29 11.10
N VAL A 79 -8.79 5.16 10.08
CA VAL A 79 -9.90 5.79 9.37
C VAL A 79 -10.30 4.94 8.16
N ALA A 80 -11.59 4.65 8.02
CA ALA A 80 -12.10 3.92 6.86
C ALA A 80 -11.92 4.75 5.58
N VAL A 81 -11.32 4.14 4.57
CA VAL A 81 -11.14 4.78 3.26
C VAL A 81 -12.47 4.70 2.53
N ALA A 82 -13.09 5.85 2.25
CA ALA A 82 -14.30 5.92 1.45
C ALA A 82 -14.01 6.19 -0.04
N ASP A 83 -12.90 6.87 -0.33
CA ASP A 83 -12.50 7.23 -1.69
C ASP A 83 -11.32 6.38 -2.18
N GLU A 84 -11.53 5.64 -3.27
CA GLU A 84 -10.46 4.87 -3.95
C GLU A 84 -9.44 5.76 -4.66
N LYS A 85 -9.73 7.05 -4.84
CA LYS A 85 -8.81 8.07 -5.36
C LYS A 85 -8.02 8.77 -4.24
N MET A 86 -8.19 8.37 -2.98
CA MET A 86 -7.40 8.91 -1.88
C MET A 86 -5.90 8.77 -2.21
N MET A 87 -5.21 9.91 -2.09
CA MET A 87 -3.76 9.99 -2.23
C MET A 87 -3.17 10.07 -0.83
N LEU A 88 -2.25 9.18 -0.54
CA LEU A 88 -1.40 9.23 0.64
C LEU A 88 -0.28 10.23 0.36
N THR A 89 -0.03 11.09 1.34
CA THR A 89 1.02 12.11 1.29
C THR A 89 1.78 12.13 2.61
N ALA A 90 2.84 12.93 2.69
CA ALA A 90 3.55 13.16 3.95
C ALA A 90 2.65 13.72 5.07
N ARG A 91 1.49 14.30 4.74
CA ARG A 91 0.51 14.80 5.71
C ARG A 91 -0.25 13.68 6.43
N ASP A 92 -0.32 12.51 5.82
CA ASP A 92 -0.96 11.32 6.37
C ASP A 92 0.00 10.50 7.26
N LEU A 93 1.23 10.98 7.46
CA LEU A 93 2.18 10.33 8.36
C LEU A 93 1.76 10.55 9.81
N THR A 94 1.75 9.45 10.57
CA THR A 94 1.60 9.50 12.02
C THR A 94 2.83 10.18 12.67
N PRO A 95 2.79 10.54 13.97
CA PRO A 95 3.94 11.12 14.68
C PRO A 95 5.22 10.26 14.64
N GLN A 96 5.08 8.98 14.29
CA GLN A 96 6.16 8.02 14.14
C GLN A 96 6.75 7.97 12.71
N GLY A 97 6.26 8.82 11.80
CA GLY A 97 6.69 8.84 10.40
C GLY A 97 6.22 7.63 9.60
N VAL A 98 5.07 7.03 9.95
CA VAL A 98 4.51 5.87 9.23
C VAL A 98 3.02 6.06 8.93
N ILE A 99 2.52 5.38 7.91
CA ILE A 99 1.09 5.28 7.56
C ILE A 99 0.61 3.88 7.88
N LYS A 100 -0.42 3.74 8.71
CA LYS A 100 -0.99 2.45 9.06
C LYS A 100 -2.06 2.05 8.07
N LEU A 101 -1.85 0.98 7.31
CA LEU A 101 -2.83 0.40 6.42
C LEU A 101 -3.44 -0.84 7.07
N SER A 102 -4.77 -0.89 7.13
CA SER A 102 -5.48 -2.02 7.73
C SER A 102 -6.49 -2.59 6.76
N LEU A 103 -6.53 -3.92 6.67
CA LEU A 103 -7.48 -4.68 5.90
C LEU A 103 -8.29 -5.59 6.85
N GLY A 104 -9.55 -5.22 7.06
CA GLY A 104 -10.44 -5.88 8.00
C GLY A 104 -9.96 -5.75 9.44
N LYS A 105 -10.16 -6.82 10.23
CA LYS A 105 -9.89 -6.83 11.69
C LYS A 105 -8.55 -7.47 12.09
N LYS A 106 -7.84 -8.11 11.16
CA LYS A 106 -6.68 -8.96 11.48
C LYS A 106 -5.42 -8.62 10.68
N ARG A 107 -5.53 -7.95 9.53
CA ARG A 107 -4.39 -7.70 8.64
C ARG A 107 -4.06 -6.21 8.73
N HIS A 108 -2.94 -5.87 9.35
CA HIS A 108 -2.46 -4.50 9.47
C HIS A 108 -1.01 -4.47 9.02
N VAL A 109 -0.63 -3.45 8.26
CA VAL A 109 0.72 -3.22 7.75
C VAL A 109 1.06 -1.76 7.92
N LEU A 110 2.28 -1.46 8.33
CA LEU A 110 2.79 -0.10 8.43
C LEU A 110 3.57 0.24 7.15
N LEU A 111 3.34 1.41 6.58
CA LEU A 111 4.08 1.95 5.45
C LEU A 111 4.98 3.08 5.95
N ARG A 112 6.29 2.93 5.83
CA ARG A 112 7.27 3.94 6.25
C ARG A 112 7.93 4.59 5.04
N PRO A 113 7.77 5.90 4.79
CA PRO A 113 8.65 6.60 3.87
C PRO A 113 10.08 6.66 4.42
N VAL A 114 11.06 6.29 3.60
CA VAL A 114 12.50 6.39 3.87
C VAL A 114 13.22 7.24 2.81
#